data_AF-W5YMA2-F1
#
_entry.id   AF-W5YMA2-F1
#
_cell.length_a   1.000
_cell.length_b   1.000
_cell.length_c   1.000
_cell.angle_alpha   90.00
_cell.angle_beta   90.00
_cell.angle_gamma   90.00
#
_symmetry.space_group_name_H-M   'P 1'
#
loop_
_entity.id
_entity.type
_entity.pdbx_description
1 polymer ?
#
loop_
_entity_poly.entity_id
_entity_poly.type
_entity_poly.pdbx_seq_one_letter_code
_entity_poly.pdbx_strand_id
1 'polypeptide(L)'
;MRAGVVTVCGSTDNASCSGNAAWENGWIVFRDIDGDRSLEAADGDQLLKVGSALTGGNTLRIVDLSSDGGNWVQFASNGFPIPSAAGNASGTFVICDERGAAQARAVSVNVSGQTRLARDTGGTAGVLNDHDGNDISCP
;
A
#
# COMPACT_ATOMS: atom_id res chain seq x y z
N MET A 1 -21.52 6.44 -12.24
CA MET A 1 -20.79 6.39 -10.95
C MET A 1 -19.98 5.10 -10.95
N ARG A 2 -18.67 5.14 -10.68
CA ARG A 2 -17.86 3.91 -10.54
C ARG A 2 -18.13 3.33 -9.15
N ALA A 3 -19.20 2.56 -9.00
CA ALA A 3 -19.46 1.81 -7.76
C ALA A 3 -18.60 0.53 -7.79
N GLY A 4 -17.82 0.29 -6.75
CA GLY A 4 -17.01 -0.92 -6.62
C GLY A 4 -15.86 -0.74 -5.63
N VAL A 5 -15.37 -1.85 -5.09
CA VAL A 5 -14.13 -1.90 -4.32
C VAL A 5 -12.97 -1.71 -5.30
N VAL A 6 -11.91 -1.03 -4.83
CA VAL A 6 -10.65 -0.93 -5.55
C VAL A 6 -9.60 -1.66 -4.75
N THR A 7 -8.94 -2.60 -5.39
CA THR A 7 -7.83 -3.35 -4.81
C THR A 7 -6.53 -2.86 -5.42
N VAL A 8 -5.54 -2.68 -4.56
CA VAL A 8 -4.15 -2.48 -4.94
C VAL A 8 -3.36 -3.66 -4.40
N CYS A 9 -2.49 -4.26 -5.20
CA CYS A 9 -1.63 -5.34 -4.73
C CYS A 9 -0.27 -5.32 -5.42
N GLY A 10 0.74 -5.87 -4.74
CA GLY A 10 2.05 -6.12 -5.34
C GLY A 10 1.93 -7.12 -6.50
N SER A 11 2.59 -6.85 -7.63
CA SER A 11 2.50 -7.67 -8.85
C SER A 11 3.83 -7.69 -9.58
N THR A 12 4.15 -8.83 -10.19
CA THR A 12 5.37 -9.04 -10.97
C THR A 12 5.10 -9.32 -12.46
N ASP A 13 3.82 -9.50 -12.84
CA ASP A 13 3.38 -9.84 -14.18
C ASP A 13 2.40 -8.80 -14.77
N ASN A 14 2.05 -7.76 -14.00
CA ASN A 14 1.07 -6.74 -14.33
C ASN A 14 -0.37 -7.26 -14.56
N ALA A 15 -0.66 -8.48 -14.12
CA ALA A 15 -1.93 -9.16 -14.38
C ALA A 15 -2.52 -9.83 -13.14
N SER A 16 -1.70 -10.20 -12.15
CA SER A 16 -2.14 -10.86 -10.93
C SER A 16 -1.46 -10.31 -9.68
N CYS A 17 -2.11 -10.51 -8.54
CA CYS A 17 -1.49 -10.24 -7.25
C CYS A 17 -0.44 -11.30 -6.93
N SER A 18 0.80 -10.86 -6.70
CA SER A 18 1.97 -11.71 -6.50
C SER A 18 2.00 -12.47 -5.16
N GLY A 19 1.08 -12.15 -4.24
CA GLY A 19 1.00 -12.78 -2.92
C GLY A 19 2.12 -12.39 -1.95
N ASN A 20 2.98 -11.43 -2.27
CA ASN A 20 4.08 -10.98 -1.41
C ASN A 20 4.06 -9.47 -1.14
N ALA A 21 4.78 -9.06 -0.10
CA ALA A 21 4.91 -7.67 0.35
C ALA A 21 6.06 -6.89 -0.32
N ALA A 22 6.65 -7.39 -1.41
CA ALA A 22 7.74 -6.72 -2.12
C ALA A 22 7.20 -5.86 -3.27
N TRP A 23 6.51 -4.78 -2.90
CA TRP A 23 5.83 -3.85 -3.82
C TRP A 23 6.80 -3.07 -4.73
N GLU A 24 8.10 -3.07 -4.41
CA GLU A 24 9.17 -2.55 -5.25
C GLU A 24 9.33 -3.32 -6.56
N ASN A 25 8.83 -4.55 -6.66
CA ASN A 25 8.87 -5.33 -7.90
C ASN A 25 7.78 -4.93 -8.90
N GLY A 26 6.84 -4.10 -8.46
CA GLY A 26 5.67 -3.68 -9.23
C GLY A 26 4.38 -3.87 -8.45
N TRP A 27 3.33 -3.24 -8.94
CA TRP A 27 1.99 -3.31 -8.35
C TRP A 27 0.92 -2.96 -9.37
N ILE A 28 -0.29 -3.39 -9.10
CA ILE A 28 -1.46 -3.09 -9.93
C ILE A 28 -2.58 -2.48 -9.09
N VAL A 29 -3.43 -1.71 -9.73
CA VAL A 29 -4.70 -1.20 -9.19
C VAL A 29 -5.79 -1.71 -10.10
N PHE A 30 -6.83 -2.31 -9.55
CA PHE A 30 -7.97 -2.78 -10.31
C PHE A 30 -9.28 -2.52 -9.56
N ARG A 31 -10.37 -2.44 -10.33
CA ARG A 31 -11.72 -2.52 -9.77
C ARG A 31 -12.01 -4.00 -9.53
N ASP A 32 -12.43 -4.27 -8.31
CA ASP A 32 -12.67 -5.59 -7.74
C ASP A 32 -14.18 -5.65 -7.39
N ILE A 33 -14.95 -6.39 -8.19
CA ILE A 33 -16.42 -6.37 -8.12
C ILE A 33 -16.93 -7.14 -6.92
N ASP A 34 -16.38 -8.32 -6.68
CA ASP A 34 -16.82 -9.23 -5.63
C ASP A 34 -16.00 -9.09 -4.34
N GLY A 35 -14.91 -8.33 -4.37
CA GLY A 35 -14.07 -7.98 -3.23
C GLY A 35 -13.09 -9.10 -2.85
N ASP A 36 -12.84 -10.06 -3.74
CA ASP A 36 -12.08 -11.27 -3.44
C ASP A 36 -10.55 -11.10 -3.52
N ARG A 37 -10.09 -9.90 -3.93
CA ARG A 37 -8.69 -9.46 -4.06
C ARG A 37 -7.93 -10.11 -5.19
N SER A 38 -8.63 -10.65 -6.17
CA SER A 38 -8.07 -11.24 -7.37
C SER A 38 -8.55 -10.42 -8.59
N LEU A 39 -7.89 -10.57 -9.74
CA LEU A 39 -8.20 -9.77 -10.94
C LEU A 39 -8.77 -10.70 -12.00
N GLU A 40 -10.10 -10.85 -12.00
CA GLU A 40 -10.80 -11.78 -12.87
C GLU A 40 -11.72 -11.06 -13.84
N ALA A 41 -11.28 -10.96 -15.09
CA ALA A 41 -12.10 -10.38 -16.15
C ALA A 41 -13.44 -11.13 -16.35
N ALA A 42 -13.52 -12.40 -15.93
CA ALA A 42 -14.74 -13.20 -15.98
C ALA A 42 -15.84 -12.68 -15.02
N ASP A 43 -15.43 -12.15 -13.87
CA ASP A 43 -16.33 -11.60 -12.85
C ASP A 43 -16.63 -10.11 -13.09
N GLY A 44 -15.95 -9.52 -14.08
CA GLY A 44 -16.15 -8.14 -14.55
C GLY A 44 -15.13 -7.16 -13.98
N ASP A 45 -14.06 -7.65 -13.37
CA ASP A 45 -12.98 -6.81 -12.86
C ASP A 45 -12.24 -6.10 -13.98
N GLN A 46 -11.60 -4.99 -13.61
CA GLN A 46 -10.92 -4.14 -14.57
C GLN A 46 -9.61 -3.61 -14.01
N LEU A 47 -8.51 -3.93 -14.69
CA LEU A 47 -7.22 -3.30 -14.46
C LEU A 47 -7.31 -1.79 -14.73
N LEU A 48 -6.96 -0.99 -13.73
CA LEU A 48 -7.02 0.47 -13.78
C LEU A 48 -5.64 1.10 -13.93
N LYS A 49 -4.61 0.52 -13.31
CA LYS A 49 -3.24 1.04 -13.34
C LYS A 49 -2.21 -0.07 -13.13
N VAL A 50 -1.08 0.07 -13.80
CA VAL A 50 0.15 -0.67 -13.53
C VAL A 50 1.19 0.31 -12.99
N GLY A 51 1.83 -0.07 -11.89
CA GLY A 51 3.04 0.54 -11.36
C GLY A 51 4.23 -0.37 -11.66
N SER A 52 5.18 0.14 -12.43
CA SER A 52 6.41 -0.59 -12.76
C SER A 52 7.30 -0.79 -11.52
N ALA A 53 8.19 -1.78 -11.60
CA ALA A 53 9.23 -2.00 -10.61
C ALA A 53 10.02 -0.71 -10.32
N LEU A 54 10.33 -0.48 -9.05
CA LEU A 54 11.18 0.61 -8.62
C LEU A 54 12.62 0.36 -9.07
N THR A 55 13.36 1.46 -9.28
CA THR A 55 14.76 1.42 -9.70
C THR A 55 15.66 2.00 -8.60
N GLY A 56 16.98 1.86 -8.72
CA GLY A 56 17.93 2.49 -7.79
C GLY A 56 17.95 1.88 -6.37
N GLY A 57 17.57 0.60 -6.24
CA GLY A 57 17.58 -0.09 -4.94
C GLY A 57 16.50 0.38 -3.97
N ASN A 58 15.47 1.07 -4.45
CA ASN A 58 14.37 1.52 -3.60
C ASN A 58 13.49 0.33 -3.17
N THR A 59 13.11 0.27 -1.90
CA THR A 59 12.14 -0.70 -1.35
C THR A 59 10.82 -0.01 -1.03
N LEU A 60 9.69 -0.69 -1.19
CA LEU A 60 8.37 -0.18 -0.77
C LEU A 60 7.72 -1.17 0.22
N ARG A 61 7.45 -0.68 1.43
CA ARG A 61 6.73 -1.43 2.48
C ARG A 61 5.46 -0.70 2.87
N ILE A 62 4.47 -1.47 3.30
CA ILE A 62 3.21 -0.95 3.83
C ILE A 62 3.13 -1.41 5.29
N VAL A 63 3.06 -0.45 6.19
CA VAL A 63 2.90 -0.67 7.62
C VAL A 63 1.42 -0.58 7.93
N ASP A 64 0.85 -1.62 8.54
CA ASP A 64 -0.49 -1.72 9.13
C ASP A 64 -1.73 -1.59 8.22
N LEU A 65 -1.61 -1.02 7.02
CA LEU A 65 -2.73 -0.87 6.08
C LEU A 65 -2.93 -2.09 5.16
N SER A 66 -1.94 -2.97 5.08
CA SER A 66 -1.98 -4.14 4.21
C SER A 66 -2.47 -5.39 4.93
N SER A 67 -2.90 -6.37 4.16
CA SER A 67 -3.31 -7.72 4.60
C SER A 67 -2.24 -8.53 5.34
N ASP A 68 -2.66 -9.68 5.88
CA ASP A 68 -1.87 -10.65 6.64
C ASP A 68 -0.80 -11.33 5.74
N GLY A 69 0.31 -10.63 5.51
CA GLY A 69 1.35 -11.01 4.54
C GLY A 69 1.75 -9.86 3.59
N GLY A 70 1.08 -8.71 3.73
CA GLY A 70 1.43 -7.44 3.10
C GLY A 70 1.14 -7.35 1.61
N ASN A 71 0.29 -8.22 1.06
CA ASN A 71 0.16 -8.37 -0.39
C ASN A 71 -0.86 -7.44 -1.06
N TRP A 72 -1.85 -6.92 -0.33
CA TRP A 72 -2.88 -6.04 -0.90
C TRP A 72 -3.39 -4.98 0.09
N VAL A 73 -4.03 -3.95 -0.47
CA VAL A 73 -4.82 -2.92 0.21
C VAL A 73 -6.13 -2.73 -0.56
N GLN A 74 -7.26 -2.68 0.13
CA GLN A 74 -8.59 -2.45 -0.47
C GLN A 74 -9.19 -1.12 -0.02
N PHE A 75 -9.92 -0.47 -0.93
CA PHE A 75 -10.67 0.75 -0.66
C PHE A 75 -12.11 0.62 -1.14
N ALA A 76 -13.05 1.05 -0.31
CA ALA A 76 -14.45 1.18 -0.69
C ALA A 76 -14.64 2.33 -1.68
N SER A 77 -15.79 2.35 -2.36
CA SER A 77 -16.12 3.38 -3.36
C SER A 77 -16.18 4.83 -2.81
N ASN A 78 -16.28 5.00 -1.49
CA ASN A 78 -16.23 6.29 -0.79
C ASN A 78 -14.80 6.67 -0.34
N GLY A 79 -13.79 5.87 -0.70
CA GLY A 79 -12.38 6.08 -0.36
C GLY A 79 -11.94 5.46 0.98
N PHE A 80 -12.83 4.85 1.75
CA PHE A 80 -12.49 4.31 3.06
C PHE A 80 -11.68 3.01 2.89
N PRO A 81 -10.57 2.81 3.63
CA PRO A 81 -9.86 1.54 3.62
C PRO A 81 -10.73 0.40 4.12
N ILE A 82 -10.61 -0.77 3.48
CA ILE A 82 -11.23 -2.02 3.90
C ILE A 82 -10.10 -2.91 4.43
N PRO A 83 -9.96 -3.08 5.76
CA PRO A 83 -8.89 -3.89 6.33
C PRO A 83 -9.12 -5.39 6.09
N SER A 84 -8.04 -6.18 6.14
CA SER A 84 -8.14 -7.63 6.35
C SER A 84 -8.60 -7.93 7.78
N ALA A 85 -8.79 -9.21 8.12
CA ALA A 85 -9.16 -9.62 9.46
C ALA A 85 -8.10 -9.22 10.53
N ALA A 86 -6.82 -9.19 10.17
CA ALA A 86 -5.74 -8.75 11.08
C ALA A 86 -5.11 -7.38 10.69
N GLY A 87 -5.60 -6.74 9.63
CA GLY A 87 -5.11 -5.45 9.15
C GLY A 87 -5.81 -4.26 9.81
N ASN A 88 -5.26 -3.06 9.62
CA ASN A 88 -5.84 -1.81 10.12
C ASN A 88 -6.46 -1.00 8.99
N ALA A 89 -7.46 -0.18 9.32
CA ALA A 89 -8.05 0.77 8.38
C ALA A 89 -7.18 2.03 8.19
N SER A 90 -5.94 2.01 8.70
CA SER A 90 -4.96 3.08 8.59
C SER A 90 -3.57 2.45 8.51
N GLY A 91 -2.61 3.22 8.00
CA GLY A 91 -1.24 2.75 7.95
C GLY A 91 -0.35 3.68 7.14
N THR A 92 0.87 3.24 6.84
CA THR A 92 1.88 4.07 6.19
C THR A 92 2.61 3.32 5.08
N PHE A 93 2.64 3.92 3.90
CA PHE A 93 3.49 3.50 2.79
C PHE A 93 4.88 4.10 3.01
N VAL A 94 5.91 3.27 2.95
CA VAL A 94 7.30 3.64 3.21
C VAL A 94 8.16 3.29 2.02
N ILE A 95 8.81 4.30 1.45
CA ILE A 95 9.86 4.14 0.44
C ILE A 95 11.21 4.42 1.11
N CYS A 96 12.10 3.45 1.01
CA CYS A 96 13.49 3.56 1.46
C CYS A 96 14.45 3.31 0.30
N ASP A 97 15.67 3.79 0.45
CA ASP A 97 16.83 3.35 -0.32
C ASP A 97 17.99 3.01 0.63
N GLU A 98 19.18 2.75 0.08
CA GLU A 98 20.39 2.38 0.84
C GLU A 98 20.81 3.38 1.92
N ARG A 99 20.32 4.63 1.87
CA ARG A 99 20.61 5.66 2.87
C ARG A 99 19.78 5.49 4.15
N GLY A 100 18.81 4.58 4.14
CA GLY A 100 18.05 4.15 5.32
C GLY A 100 16.98 5.14 5.79
N ALA A 101 16.46 4.89 7.00
CA ALA A 101 15.26 5.53 7.55
C ALA A 101 15.34 7.07 7.61
N ALA A 102 16.53 7.62 7.86
CA ALA A 102 16.74 9.07 7.89
C ALA A 102 16.53 9.77 6.54
N GLN A 103 16.51 9.02 5.43
CA GLN A 103 16.26 9.55 4.09
C GLN A 103 14.98 9.00 3.45
N ALA A 104 14.21 8.21 4.19
CA ALA A 104 12.97 7.62 3.71
C ALA A 104 11.95 8.68 3.28
N ARG A 105 10.98 8.24 2.47
CA ARG A 105 9.77 8.99 2.14
C ARG A 105 8.58 8.15 2.52
N ALA A 106 7.58 8.78 3.12
CA ALA A 106 6.41 8.05 3.56
C ALA A 106 5.12 8.85 3.45
N VAL A 107 4.04 8.11 3.24
CA VAL A 107 2.67 8.62 3.14
C VAL A 107 1.80 7.80 4.06
N SER A 108 1.17 8.44 5.03
CA SER A 108 0.21 7.79 5.91
C SER A 108 -1.21 7.95 5.37
N VAL A 109 -2.02 6.93 5.53
CA VAL A 109 -3.46 6.91 5.24
C VAL A 109 -4.20 6.73 6.56
N ASN A 110 -5.21 7.56 6.81
CA ASN A 110 -6.06 7.41 8.00
C ASN A 110 -7.31 6.57 7.72
N VAL A 111 -8.10 6.34 8.76
CA VAL A 111 -9.34 5.55 8.73
C VAL A 111 -10.42 6.06 7.77
N SER A 112 -10.35 7.31 7.32
CA SER A 112 -11.26 7.85 6.29
C SER A 112 -10.68 7.83 4.88
N GLY A 113 -9.47 7.28 4.70
CA GLY A 113 -8.77 7.21 3.42
C GLY A 113 -7.96 8.45 3.05
N GLN A 114 -7.88 9.44 3.94
CA GLN A 114 -7.12 10.65 3.67
C GLN A 114 -5.61 10.37 3.76
N THR A 115 -4.89 10.78 2.72
CA THR A 115 -3.43 10.68 2.67
C THR A 115 -2.76 11.92 3.27
N ARG A 116 -1.66 11.73 4.00
CA ARG A 116 -0.75 12.80 4.44
C ARG A 116 0.69 12.37 4.25
N LEU A 117 1.57 13.32 3.92
CA LEU A 117 3.02 13.07 4.02
C LEU A 117 3.38 12.80 5.48
N ALA A 118 4.15 11.75 5.72
CA ALA A 118 4.74 11.48 7.02
C ALA A 118 5.69 12.61 7.40
N ARG A 119 5.83 12.85 8.70
CA ARG A 119 6.67 13.91 9.27
C ARG A 119 7.42 13.33 10.46
N ASP A 120 8.56 13.92 10.77
CA ASP A 120 9.18 13.78 12.09
C ASP A 120 8.29 14.56 13.07
N THR A 121 7.64 13.82 13.95
CA THR A 121 6.70 14.26 14.98
C THR A 121 7.19 13.90 16.39
N GLY A 122 8.34 13.24 16.50
CA GLY A 122 8.91 12.73 17.74
C GLY A 122 9.80 11.51 17.51
N GLY A 123 10.37 10.99 18.59
CA GLY A 123 11.28 9.84 18.52
C GLY A 123 12.69 10.24 18.08
N THR A 124 13.26 9.53 17.10
CA THR A 124 14.61 9.80 16.60
C THR A 124 14.62 11.01 15.67
N ALA A 125 15.37 12.05 16.05
CA ALA A 125 15.46 13.28 15.25
C ALA A 125 15.90 13.00 13.80
N GLY A 126 15.12 13.52 12.85
CA GLY A 126 15.35 13.35 11.41
C GLY A 126 14.77 12.07 10.82
N VAL A 127 14.10 11.23 11.61
CA VAL A 127 13.37 10.05 11.14
C VAL A 127 11.88 10.37 11.10
N LEU A 128 11.23 10.04 9.98
CA LEU A 128 9.79 10.22 9.85
C LEU A 128 9.05 9.20 10.71
N ASN A 129 7.88 9.57 11.24
CA ASN A 129 7.03 8.62 11.95
C ASN A 129 5.93 8.05 11.06
N ASP A 130 5.50 6.83 11.39
CA ASP A 130 4.37 6.16 10.77
C ASP A 130 3.02 6.72 11.24
N HIS A 131 1.94 6.00 10.97
CA HIS A 131 0.60 6.45 11.29
C HIS A 131 0.27 6.44 12.78
N ASP A 132 0.98 5.61 13.56
CA ASP A 132 0.85 5.45 15.01
C ASP A 132 1.86 6.30 15.78
N GLY A 133 2.76 6.98 15.06
CA GLY A 133 3.77 7.84 15.64
C GLY A 133 5.06 7.11 16.00
N ASN A 134 5.25 5.87 15.53
CA ASN A 134 6.52 5.16 15.70
C ASN A 134 7.53 5.58 14.62
N ASP A 135 8.82 5.52 14.91
CA ASP A 135 9.87 5.75 13.92
C ASP A 135 9.75 4.74 12.76
N ILE A 136 9.85 5.24 11.53
CA ILE A 136 9.86 4.39 10.34
C ILE A 136 11.15 3.58 10.27
N SER A 137 11.03 2.32 9.85
CA SER A 137 12.15 1.42 9.57
C SER A 137 12.26 1.10 8.08
N CYS A 138 13.47 0.74 7.65
CA CYS A 138 13.74 0.22 6.32
C CYS A 138 14.16 -1.26 6.42
N PRO A 139 13.85 -2.09 5.41
CA PRO A 139 14.30 -3.48 5.34
C PRO A 139 15.82 -3.66 5.34
#